data_AF-A0A6P6XLS4-F1
#
_entry.id   AF-A0A6P6XLS4-F1
#
_cell.length_a   1.000
_cell.length_b   1.000
_cell.length_c   1.000
_cell.angle_alpha   90.00
_cell.angle_beta   90.00
_cell.angle_gamma   90.00
#
_symmetry.space_group_name_H-M   'P 1'
#
loop_
_entity.id
_entity.type
_entity.pdbx_description
1 polymer ?
#
loop_
_entity_poly.entity_id
_entity_poly.type
_entity_poly.pdbx_seq_one_letter_code
_entity_poly.pdbx_strand_id
1 'polypeptide(L)'
;MKKIPTDIDVDIELFQNDLKDIDPEFIPRIVSIYKITQFFKEIGFLCMTNDATYAYGEEICEWLSLKHDPKQPKQINILNGKKIIQVESGNEFVVVLTDDGLVYLASDDSDWQTNNTFRLISTGNDRFEMIACGQLYLLLLRQDGIVFALGDNGIGQLTGNSNSAYVIAVNTGLNNVKIIACGGEHSLALTNTNEIYSWGCNKYGQLGLGDTNERRTPSLISFPDGQIKNIMAGSFHSLFLMEDGQIFGCGYGQPPINDNEQDAKVPTKIPIENCQSMACTNYLHISFALDHSSHYYEWGKLNNQLNNKLFSF
;
A
#
# COMPACT_ATOMS: atom_id res chain seq x y z
N MET A 1 28.23 7.46 -7.85
CA MET A 1 27.36 7.31 -6.67
C MET A 1 26.06 8.04 -6.97
N LYS A 2 24.97 7.30 -7.21
CA LYS A 2 23.64 7.90 -7.37
C LYS A 2 23.22 8.44 -6.01
N LYS A 3 22.90 9.74 -5.91
CA LYS A 3 22.27 10.32 -4.72
C LYS A 3 20.91 9.65 -4.52
N ILE A 4 20.68 9.11 -3.33
CA ILE A 4 19.37 8.64 -2.88
C ILE A 4 18.57 9.89 -2.48
N PRO A 5 17.33 10.09 -2.96
CA PRO A 5 16.47 11.18 -2.51
C PRO A 5 15.75 10.75 -1.22
N THR A 6 16.41 10.91 -0.07
CA THR A 6 15.76 10.68 1.24
C THR A 6 15.96 11.82 2.22
N ASP A 7 16.26 13.04 1.75
CA ASP A 7 15.92 14.23 2.53
C ASP A 7 14.43 14.51 2.30
N ILE A 8 13.60 13.66 2.90
CA ILE A 8 12.19 13.97 3.12
C ILE A 8 12.19 14.61 4.50
N ASP A 9 12.35 15.94 4.56
CA ASP A 9 12.00 16.65 5.78
C ASP A 9 10.55 16.24 6.11
N VAL A 10 10.36 15.55 7.23
CA VAL A 10 9.02 15.26 7.72
C VAL A 10 8.40 16.61 7.99
N ASP A 11 7.34 16.94 7.26
CA ASP A 11 6.53 18.10 7.61
C ASP A 11 5.74 17.77 8.89
N ILE A 12 6.43 17.91 10.02
CA ILE A 12 5.89 17.68 11.35
C ILE A 12 4.67 18.59 11.59
N GLU A 13 4.54 19.70 10.84
CA GLU A 13 3.36 20.56 10.94
C GLU A 13 2.05 19.82 10.60
N LEU A 14 2.10 18.89 9.64
CA LEU A 14 0.96 18.03 9.28
C LEU A 14 0.51 17.12 10.42
N PHE A 15 1.38 16.86 11.40
CA PHE A 15 1.14 15.96 12.54
C PHE A 15 1.00 16.71 13.87
N GLN A 16 0.89 18.04 13.88
CA GLN A 16 0.84 18.83 15.12
C GLN A 16 -0.25 18.36 16.09
N ASN A 17 -1.44 18.07 15.58
CA ASN A 17 -2.55 17.59 16.41
C ASN A 17 -2.32 16.18 16.97
N ASP A 18 -1.64 15.35 16.19
CA ASP A 18 -1.34 13.95 16.51
C ASP A 18 -0.19 13.85 17.54
N LEU A 19 0.77 14.78 17.49
CA LEU A 19 1.98 14.78 18.33
C LEU A 19 1.90 15.74 19.52
N LYS A 20 0.79 16.45 19.72
CA LYS A 20 0.63 17.52 20.73
C LYS A 20 0.95 17.09 22.17
N ASP A 21 0.75 15.81 22.49
CA ASP A 21 0.91 15.27 23.85
C ASP A 21 2.34 14.74 24.09
N ILE A 22 3.11 14.52 23.02
CA ILE A 22 4.50 14.06 23.07
C ILE A 22 5.39 15.17 23.64
N ASP A 23 6.40 14.77 24.41
CA ASP A 23 7.45 15.66 24.90
C ASP A 23 8.04 16.49 23.74
N PRO A 24 7.96 17.83 23.78
CA PRO A 24 8.51 18.70 22.75
C PRO A 24 10.01 18.49 22.50
N GLU A 25 10.78 17.96 23.46
CA GLU A 25 12.19 17.63 23.25
C GLU A 25 12.41 16.39 22.36
N PHE A 26 11.40 15.51 22.25
CA PHE A 26 11.46 14.34 21.40
C PHE A 26 11.15 14.67 19.93
N ILE A 27 10.22 15.59 19.68
CA ILE A 27 9.71 15.91 18.34
C ILE A 27 10.84 16.25 17.34
N PRO A 28 11.84 17.10 17.66
CA PRO A 28 12.93 17.42 16.73
C PRO A 28 13.84 16.23 16.34
N ARG A 29 13.71 15.08 17.03
CA ARG A 29 14.49 13.87 16.72
C ARG A 29 13.83 13.00 15.66
N ILE A 30 12.56 13.22 15.37
CA ILE A 30 11.78 12.43 14.42
C ILE A 30 12.23 12.78 13.00
N VAL A 31 12.71 11.79 12.27
CA VAL A 31 13.16 11.91 10.86
C VAL A 31 12.20 11.23 9.89
N SER A 32 11.28 10.40 10.39
CA SER A 32 10.20 9.82 9.61
C SER A 32 9.07 9.42 10.56
N ILE A 33 7.83 9.61 10.12
CA ILE A 33 6.63 9.18 10.86
C ILE A 33 5.71 8.44 9.91
N TYR A 34 5.16 7.33 10.39
CA TYR A 34 4.14 6.58 9.67
C TYR A 34 2.90 6.45 10.53
N LYS A 35 1.77 6.94 10.03
CA LYS A 35 0.47 6.85 10.69
C LYS A 35 -0.19 5.52 10.33
N ILE A 36 -0.52 4.72 11.34
CA ILE A 36 -1.22 3.45 11.19
C ILE A 36 -2.71 3.73 11.37
N THR A 37 -3.48 3.58 10.30
CA THR A 37 -4.93 3.84 10.31
C THR A 37 -5.72 2.65 9.78
N GLN A 38 -6.92 2.45 10.33
CA GLN A 38 -7.87 1.44 9.86
C GLN A 38 -9.26 2.05 9.79
N PHE A 39 -9.88 2.10 8.59
CA PHE A 39 -11.24 2.61 8.32
C PHE A 39 -11.61 3.96 8.98
N PHE A 40 -11.75 4.03 10.32
CA PHE A 40 -12.03 5.22 11.13
C PHE A 40 -11.31 5.27 12.50
N LYS A 41 -10.36 4.36 12.74
CA LYS A 41 -9.61 4.22 13.99
C LYS A 41 -8.13 4.49 13.75
N GLU A 42 -7.56 5.35 14.57
CA GLU A 42 -6.12 5.57 14.63
C GLU A 42 -5.52 4.55 15.58
N ILE A 43 -4.65 3.69 15.04
CA ILE A 43 -3.99 2.62 15.82
C ILE A 43 -2.76 3.19 16.53
N GLY A 44 -2.13 4.18 15.90
CA GLY A 44 -0.96 4.88 16.39
C GLY A 44 0.02 5.20 15.27
N PHE A 45 1.27 5.34 15.64
CA PHE A 45 2.37 5.76 14.78
C PHE A 45 3.60 4.90 15.00
N LEU A 46 4.35 4.71 13.92
CA LEU A 46 5.77 4.42 14.01
C LEU A 46 6.54 5.72 13.80
N CYS A 47 7.33 6.10 14.80
CA CYS A 47 8.23 7.24 14.74
C CYS A 47 9.66 6.71 14.58
N MET A 48 10.36 7.17 13.56
CA MET A 48 11.77 6.84 13.35
C MET A 48 12.62 8.06 13.67
N THR A 49 13.72 7.82 14.38
CA THR A 49 14.83 8.77 14.57
C THR A 49 16.06 8.24 13.82
N ASN A 50 17.17 8.98 13.83
CA ASN A 50 18.42 8.50 13.22
C ASN A 50 18.93 7.18 13.83
N ASP A 51 18.61 6.91 15.10
CA ASP A 51 19.23 5.82 15.87
C ASP A 51 18.25 4.69 16.23
N ALA A 52 16.94 4.92 16.15
CA ALA A 52 15.95 3.99 16.65
C ALA A 52 14.54 4.22 16.08
N THR A 53 13.74 3.16 16.11
CA THR A 53 12.30 3.15 15.81
C THR A 53 11.51 3.11 17.11
N TYR A 54 10.37 3.82 17.15
CA TYR A 54 9.49 3.95 18.28
C TYR A 54 8.04 3.71 17.87
N ALA A 55 7.24 3.13 18.77
CA ALA A 55 5.80 3.06 18.68
C ALA A 55 5.16 4.15 19.55
N TYR A 56 4.10 4.77 19.06
CA TYR A 56 3.29 5.74 19.80
C TYR A 56 1.80 5.51 19.53
N GLY A 57 0.98 5.50 20.57
CA GLY A 57 -0.43 5.05 20.50
C GLY A 57 -0.68 3.78 21.35
N GLU A 58 -1.88 3.66 21.91
CA GLU A 58 -2.23 2.56 22.83
C GLU A 58 -2.18 1.20 22.15
N GLU A 59 -2.81 1.06 20.99
CA GLU A 59 -3.00 -0.22 20.30
C GLU A 59 -1.69 -0.76 19.73
N ILE A 60 -0.93 0.06 19.00
CA ILE A 60 0.37 -0.38 18.48
C ILE A 60 1.35 -0.73 19.62
N CYS A 61 1.25 -0.07 20.78
CA CYS A 61 2.03 -0.46 21.95
C CYS A 61 1.58 -1.83 22.48
N GLU A 62 0.27 -2.06 22.61
CA GLU A 62 -0.28 -3.36 23.03
C GLU A 62 0.13 -4.50 22.10
N TRP A 63 0.03 -4.30 20.78
CA TRP A 63 0.47 -5.25 19.75
C TRP A 63 1.96 -5.61 19.83
N LEU A 64 2.76 -4.81 20.53
CA LEU A 64 4.20 -4.99 20.66
C LEU A 64 4.64 -5.28 22.11
N SER A 65 3.69 -5.57 23.01
CA SER A 65 3.94 -5.76 24.44
C SER A 65 4.64 -4.56 25.10
N LEU A 66 4.37 -3.36 24.59
CA LEU A 66 4.88 -2.08 25.11
C LEU A 66 3.78 -1.42 25.96
N LYS A 67 4.20 -0.66 26.97
CA LYS A 67 3.28 0.18 27.75
C LYS A 67 3.24 1.58 27.15
N HIS A 68 2.09 1.98 26.63
CA HIS A 68 1.89 3.33 26.11
C HIS A 68 2.19 4.39 27.17
N ASP A 69 2.75 5.50 26.70
CA ASP A 69 3.07 6.68 27.48
C ASP A 69 2.74 7.91 26.63
N PRO A 70 1.79 8.76 27.07
CA PRO A 70 1.34 9.91 26.28
C PRO A 70 2.45 10.89 25.92
N LYS A 71 3.54 10.93 26.69
CA LYS A 71 4.63 11.89 26.46
C LYS A 71 5.82 11.31 25.74
N GLN A 72 6.01 10.00 25.79
CA GLN A 72 7.24 9.38 25.34
C GLN A 72 6.98 8.13 24.48
N PRO A 73 7.18 8.24 23.15
CA PRO A 73 7.18 7.09 22.26
C PRO A 73 8.09 5.96 22.76
N LYS A 74 7.65 4.71 22.59
CA LYS A 74 8.32 3.53 23.15
C LYS A 74 9.20 2.86 22.10
N GLN A 75 10.48 2.70 22.45
CA GLN A 75 11.47 2.15 21.53
C GLN A 75 11.17 0.69 21.18
N ILE A 76 11.29 0.35 19.91
CA ILE A 76 11.12 -0.99 19.36
C ILE A 76 12.51 -1.62 19.19
N ASN A 77 12.86 -2.57 20.05
CA ASN A 77 14.19 -3.20 20.02
C ASN A 77 14.27 -4.46 19.15
N ILE A 78 13.14 -5.10 18.87
CA ILE A 78 13.07 -6.41 18.19
C ILE A 78 13.62 -6.38 16.74
N LEU A 79 13.67 -5.20 16.12
CA LEU A 79 14.26 -5.03 14.78
C LEU A 79 15.79 -5.10 14.81
N ASN A 80 16.42 -5.11 15.99
CA ASN A 80 17.88 -5.17 16.20
C ASN A 80 18.64 -4.04 15.48
N GLY A 81 18.11 -2.81 15.52
CA GLY A 81 18.74 -1.63 14.94
C GLY A 81 18.66 -1.53 13.40
N LYS A 82 17.93 -2.44 12.74
CA LYS A 82 17.70 -2.35 11.30
C LYS A 82 16.88 -1.12 10.93
N LYS A 83 17.22 -0.50 9.81
CA LYS A 83 16.49 0.67 9.32
C LYS A 83 15.22 0.19 8.61
N ILE A 84 14.09 0.81 8.95
CA ILE A 84 12.85 0.62 8.20
C ILE A 84 12.93 1.45 6.91
N ILE A 85 12.63 0.82 5.78
CA ILE A 85 12.62 1.45 4.46
C ILE A 85 11.23 1.52 3.83
N GLN A 86 10.28 0.70 4.29
CA GLN A 86 8.88 0.78 3.91
C GLN A 86 7.99 0.34 5.09
N VAL A 87 6.85 1.01 5.24
CA VAL A 87 5.79 0.63 6.19
C VAL A 87 4.48 0.60 5.42
N GLU A 88 3.71 -0.47 5.60
CA GLU A 88 2.38 -0.64 5.03
C GLU A 88 1.43 -1.15 6.11
N SER A 89 0.13 -0.92 5.95
CA SER A 89 -0.87 -1.45 6.89
C SER A 89 -2.14 -1.92 6.19
N GLY A 90 -2.71 -3.00 6.70
CA GLY A 90 -4.08 -3.42 6.43
C GLY A 90 -4.96 -3.26 7.67
N ASN A 91 -6.16 -3.83 7.63
CA ASN A 91 -7.05 -3.90 8.78
C ASN A 91 -6.40 -4.80 9.81
N GLU A 92 -6.19 -4.27 11.01
CA GLU A 92 -5.69 -5.01 12.17
C GLU A 92 -4.26 -5.53 12.01
N PHE A 93 -3.47 -5.02 11.05
CA PHE A 93 -2.03 -5.31 11.00
C PHE A 93 -1.19 -4.19 10.37
N VAL A 94 0.08 -4.13 10.78
CA VAL A 94 1.13 -3.28 10.19
C VAL A 94 2.32 -4.14 9.79
N VAL A 95 2.92 -3.81 8.65
CA VAL A 95 4.05 -4.52 8.06
C VAL A 95 5.19 -3.54 7.85
N VAL A 96 6.39 -3.94 8.24
CA VAL A 96 7.61 -3.16 8.05
C VAL A 96 8.61 -3.95 7.22
N LEU A 97 9.18 -3.31 6.21
CA LEU A 97 10.32 -3.80 5.45
C LEU A 97 11.57 -3.08 5.93
N THR A 98 12.60 -3.85 6.23
CA THR A 98 13.90 -3.35 6.68
C THR A 98 14.92 -3.31 5.54
N ASP A 99 15.96 -2.50 5.70
CA ASP A 99 17.01 -2.24 4.71
C ASP A 99 17.83 -3.47 4.32
N ASP A 100 17.90 -4.47 5.19
CA ASP A 100 18.51 -5.77 4.89
C ASP A 100 17.59 -6.73 4.14
N GLY A 101 16.34 -6.32 3.84
CA GLY A 101 15.32 -7.06 3.10
C GLY A 101 14.43 -7.96 3.95
N LEU A 102 14.46 -7.87 5.28
CA LEU A 102 13.55 -8.62 6.15
C LEU A 102 12.21 -7.90 6.34
N VAL A 103 11.14 -8.68 6.42
CA VAL A 103 9.77 -8.20 6.60
C VAL A 103 9.22 -8.65 7.94
N TYR A 104 8.69 -7.72 8.73
CA TYR A 104 8.07 -8.00 10.02
C TYR A 104 6.62 -7.52 10.04
N LEU A 105 5.76 -8.23 10.76
CA LEU A 105 4.34 -7.92 10.90
C LEU A 105 3.94 -7.89 12.37
N ALA A 106 3.16 -6.88 12.75
CA ALA A 106 2.50 -6.77 14.05
C ALA A 106 0.98 -6.61 13.86
N SER A 107 0.20 -7.19 14.77
CA SER A 107 -1.25 -7.34 14.70
C SER A 107 -1.75 -7.84 16.05
N ASP A 108 -2.99 -7.52 16.44
CA ASP A 108 -3.73 -8.15 17.53
C ASP A 108 -4.58 -9.34 17.08
N ASP A 109 -4.83 -9.50 15.79
CA ASP A 109 -5.55 -10.65 15.25
C ASP A 109 -4.69 -11.92 15.38
N SER A 110 -5.26 -12.88 16.10
CA SER A 110 -4.64 -14.16 16.43
C SER A 110 -4.29 -15.01 15.21
N ASP A 111 -4.96 -14.83 14.06
CA ASP A 111 -4.65 -15.57 12.83
C ASP A 111 -3.24 -15.24 12.33
N TRP A 112 -2.78 -14.00 12.51
CA TRP A 112 -1.43 -13.57 12.16
C TRP A 112 -0.34 -14.14 13.08
N GLN A 113 -0.70 -14.69 14.25
CA GLN A 113 0.23 -15.32 15.20
C GLN A 113 1.45 -14.45 15.54
N THR A 114 1.25 -13.14 15.64
CA THR A 114 2.29 -12.16 15.97
C THR A 114 2.79 -12.29 17.40
N ASN A 115 1.95 -12.80 18.31
CA ASN A 115 2.25 -13.00 19.72
C ASN A 115 2.76 -11.72 20.40
N ASN A 116 2.05 -10.62 20.16
CA ASN A 116 2.35 -9.29 20.70
C ASN A 116 3.80 -8.83 20.44
N THR A 117 4.30 -9.12 19.23
CA THR A 117 5.60 -8.64 18.75
C THR A 117 5.58 -8.44 17.24
N PHE A 118 6.63 -7.82 16.71
CA PHE A 118 6.92 -7.85 15.29
C PHE A 118 7.41 -9.24 14.90
N ARG A 119 6.50 -10.07 14.38
CA ARG A 119 6.84 -11.39 13.87
C ARG A 119 7.51 -11.25 12.51
N LEU A 120 8.68 -11.85 12.39
CA LEU A 120 9.41 -11.99 11.14
C LEU A 120 8.64 -12.91 10.17
N ILE A 121 8.25 -12.39 9.02
CA ILE A 121 7.56 -13.15 7.96
C ILE A 121 8.59 -13.94 7.15
N SER A 122 8.34 -15.25 6.98
CA SER A 122 9.15 -16.25 6.26
C SER A 122 10.65 -15.96 6.17
N THR A 123 11.44 -16.61 7.03
CA THR A 123 12.91 -16.50 6.97
C THR A 123 13.61 -17.84 6.90
N GLY A 124 13.53 -18.43 5.71
CA GLY A 124 14.76 -19.02 5.17
C GLY A 124 15.80 -17.92 4.92
N ASN A 125 16.41 -17.91 3.74
CA ASN A 125 17.29 -16.82 3.32
C ASN A 125 16.59 -15.79 2.42
N ASP A 126 15.26 -15.72 2.44
CA ASP A 126 14.50 -14.80 1.61
C ASP A 126 14.81 -13.33 1.96
N ARG A 127 14.83 -12.48 0.92
CA ARG A 127 15.01 -11.04 1.02
C ARG A 127 14.07 -10.33 0.09
N PHE A 128 13.31 -9.39 0.64
CA PHE A 128 12.29 -8.64 -0.06
C PHE A 128 12.75 -7.23 -0.36
N GLU A 129 12.19 -6.65 -1.41
CA GLU A 129 12.48 -5.28 -1.85
C GLU A 129 11.24 -4.38 -1.86
N MET A 130 10.04 -4.97 -1.81
CA MET A 130 8.79 -4.23 -1.75
C MET A 130 7.72 -5.04 -1.01
N ILE A 131 6.90 -4.33 -0.25
CA ILE A 131 5.68 -4.85 0.38
C ILE A 131 4.46 -4.08 -0.13
N ALA A 132 3.28 -4.69 -0.13
CA ALA A 132 2.02 -4.00 -0.41
C ALA A 132 0.90 -4.65 0.41
N CYS A 133 0.04 -3.86 1.05
CA CYS A 133 -1.04 -4.37 1.91
C CYS A 133 -2.42 -4.05 1.34
N GLY A 134 -3.28 -5.06 1.26
CA GLY A 134 -4.72 -4.87 1.12
C GLY A 134 -5.39 -4.82 2.47
N GLN A 135 -6.71 -5.04 2.52
CA GLN A 135 -7.46 -4.98 3.78
C GLN A 135 -7.06 -6.09 4.75
N LEU A 136 -7.01 -7.35 4.32
CA LEU A 136 -6.74 -8.49 5.21
C LEU A 136 -5.62 -9.38 4.68
N TYR A 137 -4.80 -8.85 3.78
CA TYR A 137 -3.75 -9.61 3.10
C TYR A 137 -2.61 -8.69 2.64
N LEU A 138 -1.47 -9.28 2.31
CA LEU A 138 -0.32 -8.56 1.79
C LEU A 138 0.36 -9.34 0.66
N LEU A 139 1.04 -8.59 -0.21
CA LEU A 139 2.00 -9.09 -1.18
C LEU A 139 3.43 -8.74 -0.76
N LEU A 140 4.34 -9.63 -1.10
CA LEU A 140 5.76 -9.52 -0.84
C LEU A 140 6.51 -9.72 -2.16
N LEU A 141 7.28 -8.73 -2.61
CA LEU A 141 8.16 -8.85 -3.77
C LEU A 141 9.57 -9.21 -3.29
N ARG A 142 9.99 -10.44 -3.60
CA ARG A 142 11.34 -10.90 -3.30
C ARG A 142 12.34 -10.33 -4.31
N GLN A 143 13.59 -10.13 -3.89
CA GLN A 143 14.67 -9.53 -4.71
C GLN A 143 14.98 -10.27 -6.03
N ASP A 144 14.50 -11.50 -6.21
CA ASP A 144 14.59 -12.25 -7.46
C ASP A 144 13.37 -12.07 -8.38
N GLY A 145 12.46 -11.14 -8.03
CA GLY A 145 11.27 -10.81 -8.81
C GLY A 145 10.11 -11.79 -8.62
N ILE A 146 10.17 -12.71 -7.65
CA ILE A 146 9.07 -13.63 -7.32
C ILE A 146 8.14 -12.96 -6.30
N VAL A 147 6.83 -13.08 -6.54
CA VAL A 147 5.80 -12.52 -5.66
C VAL A 147 5.22 -13.60 -4.76
N PHE A 148 5.17 -13.30 -3.47
CA PHE A 148 4.49 -14.08 -2.46
C PHE A 148 3.33 -13.32 -1.85
N ALA A 149 2.40 -14.04 -1.22
CA ALA A 149 1.22 -13.49 -0.59
C ALA A 149 0.93 -14.16 0.77
N LEU A 150 0.38 -13.40 1.73
CA LEU A 150 -0.16 -13.90 2.99
C LEU A 150 -1.48 -13.21 3.32
N GLY A 151 -2.30 -13.82 4.17
CA GLY A 151 -3.53 -13.27 4.72
C GLY A 151 -4.79 -13.97 4.23
N ASP A 152 -5.89 -13.23 4.08
CA ASP A 152 -7.15 -13.76 3.58
C ASP A 152 -7.05 -14.21 2.12
N ASN A 153 -7.76 -15.29 1.75
CA ASN A 153 -7.88 -15.78 0.36
C ASN A 153 -9.34 -16.10 -0.04
N GLY A 154 -10.33 -15.53 0.64
CA GLY A 154 -11.75 -15.83 0.43
C GLY A 154 -12.17 -15.69 -1.04
N ILE A 155 -11.61 -14.71 -1.74
CA ILE A 155 -11.90 -14.41 -3.15
C ILE A 155 -10.67 -14.53 -4.07
N GLY A 156 -9.63 -15.22 -3.60
CA GLY A 156 -8.46 -15.57 -4.40
C GLY A 156 -7.36 -14.49 -4.45
N GLN A 157 -7.36 -13.50 -3.55
CA GLN A 157 -6.37 -12.43 -3.50
C GLN A 157 -4.93 -12.90 -3.20
N LEU A 158 -4.73 -14.11 -2.66
CA LEU A 158 -3.39 -14.72 -2.55
C LEU A 158 -2.97 -15.51 -3.80
N THR A 159 -3.90 -15.81 -4.71
CA THR A 159 -3.87 -16.85 -5.76
C THR A 159 -4.50 -18.20 -5.36
N GLY A 160 -5.01 -18.90 -6.37
CA GLY A 160 -5.54 -20.26 -6.32
C GLY A 160 -6.84 -20.43 -5.50
N ASN A 161 -7.15 -21.70 -5.24
CA ASN A 161 -8.30 -22.14 -4.44
C ASN A 161 -7.89 -22.58 -3.02
N SER A 162 -6.66 -22.26 -2.61
CA SER A 162 -6.16 -22.55 -1.27
C SER A 162 -6.91 -21.72 -0.23
N ASN A 163 -6.92 -22.19 1.02
CA ASN A 163 -7.42 -21.39 2.14
C ASN A 163 -6.53 -20.17 2.40
N SER A 164 -7.04 -19.23 3.21
CA SER A 164 -6.28 -18.13 3.79
C SER A 164 -5.00 -18.62 4.48
N ALA A 165 -3.91 -17.85 4.37
CA ALA A 165 -2.57 -18.28 4.77
C ALA A 165 -1.85 -17.15 5.54
N TYR A 166 -1.91 -17.20 6.87
CA TYR A 166 -1.40 -16.13 7.74
C TYR A 166 0.00 -16.37 8.29
N VAL A 167 0.62 -17.53 8.02
CA VAL A 167 1.93 -17.91 8.58
C VAL A 167 2.97 -18.19 7.50
N ILE A 168 2.59 -18.98 6.50
CA ILE A 168 3.49 -19.39 5.42
C ILE A 168 3.10 -18.65 4.14
N ALA A 169 4.08 -17.96 3.56
CA ALA A 169 3.90 -17.22 2.33
C ALA A 169 3.55 -18.14 1.16
N VAL A 170 2.50 -17.80 0.41
CA VAL A 170 2.06 -18.52 -0.79
C VAL A 170 2.75 -17.89 -2.00
N ASN A 171 3.38 -18.71 -2.85
CA ASN A 171 3.92 -18.24 -4.13
C ASN A 171 2.75 -18.00 -5.10
N THR A 172 2.65 -16.79 -5.65
CA THR A 172 1.53 -16.42 -6.55
C THR A 172 1.64 -17.06 -7.94
N GLY A 173 2.81 -17.58 -8.28
CA GLY A 173 3.18 -18.06 -9.62
C GLY A 173 3.82 -16.99 -10.51
N LEU A 174 3.85 -15.73 -10.06
CA LEU A 174 4.47 -14.63 -10.79
C LEU A 174 5.99 -14.56 -10.53
N ASN A 175 6.71 -14.23 -11.59
CA ASN A 175 8.15 -14.00 -11.60
C ASN A 175 8.47 -12.77 -12.45
N ASN A 176 9.72 -12.30 -12.39
CA ASN A 176 10.17 -11.13 -13.15
C ASN A 176 9.31 -9.86 -12.87
N VAL A 177 8.77 -9.75 -11.67
CA VAL A 177 7.96 -8.61 -11.21
C VAL A 177 8.89 -7.50 -10.71
N LYS A 178 8.54 -6.24 -10.99
CA LYS A 178 9.25 -5.04 -10.51
C LYS A 178 8.40 -4.14 -9.59
N ILE A 179 7.08 -4.20 -9.69
CA ILE A 179 6.17 -3.42 -8.83
C ILE A 179 4.98 -4.29 -8.47
N ILE A 180 4.55 -4.23 -7.21
CA ILE A 180 3.32 -4.83 -6.69
C ILE A 180 2.43 -3.74 -6.09
N ALA A 181 1.12 -3.94 -6.14
CA ALA A 181 0.17 -3.09 -5.43
C ALA A 181 -1.04 -3.90 -4.95
N CYS A 182 -1.61 -3.49 -3.83
CA CYS A 182 -2.80 -4.09 -3.23
C CYS A 182 -3.89 -3.04 -3.07
N GLY A 183 -5.06 -3.32 -3.63
CA GLY A 183 -6.28 -2.63 -3.28
C GLY A 183 -6.96 -3.31 -2.11
N GLY A 184 -8.23 -3.00 -1.87
CA GLY A 184 -8.97 -3.54 -0.72
C GLY A 184 -8.92 -5.07 -0.68
N GLU A 185 -9.36 -5.71 -1.76
CA GLU A 185 -9.39 -7.17 -1.89
C GLU A 185 -8.90 -7.65 -3.28
N HIS A 186 -8.14 -6.81 -4.00
CA HIS A 186 -7.59 -7.13 -5.32
C HIS A 186 -6.13 -6.73 -5.41
N SER A 187 -5.39 -7.40 -6.28
CA SER A 187 -3.95 -7.31 -6.41
C SER A 187 -3.53 -6.93 -7.82
N LEU A 188 -2.40 -6.22 -7.92
CA LEU A 188 -1.75 -5.86 -9.17
C LEU A 188 -0.26 -6.21 -9.10
N ALA A 189 0.30 -6.60 -10.24
CA ALA A 189 1.75 -6.75 -10.42
C ALA A 189 2.17 -6.25 -11.80
N LEU A 190 3.29 -5.53 -11.87
CA LEU A 190 3.92 -5.07 -13.11
C LEU A 190 5.27 -5.77 -13.28
N THR A 191 5.46 -6.42 -14.42
CA THR A 191 6.69 -7.13 -14.74
C THR A 191 7.76 -6.23 -15.37
N ASN A 192 9.02 -6.68 -15.37
CA ASN A 192 10.10 -6.05 -16.14
C ASN A 192 9.87 -6.13 -17.66
N THR A 193 8.99 -7.03 -18.12
CA THR A 193 8.53 -7.12 -19.52
C THR A 193 7.38 -6.16 -19.83
N ASN A 194 7.03 -5.27 -18.91
CA ASN A 194 5.96 -4.28 -19.05
C ASN A 194 4.55 -4.90 -19.19
N GLU A 195 4.35 -6.08 -18.60
CA GLU A 195 3.05 -6.75 -18.52
C GLU A 195 2.42 -6.47 -17.16
N ILE A 196 1.10 -6.25 -17.14
CA ILE A 196 0.34 -6.06 -15.90
C ILE A 196 -0.52 -7.29 -15.65
N TYR A 197 -0.42 -7.84 -14.44
CA TYR A 197 -1.30 -8.90 -13.97
C TYR A 197 -2.22 -8.36 -12.87
N SER A 198 -3.47 -8.82 -12.86
CA SER A 198 -4.45 -8.52 -11.82
C SER A 198 -5.21 -9.77 -11.36
N TRP A 199 -5.57 -9.82 -10.08
CA TRP A 199 -6.37 -10.90 -9.49
C TRP A 199 -7.08 -10.46 -8.19
N GLY A 200 -7.98 -11.30 -7.68
CA GLY A 200 -8.85 -11.04 -6.53
C GLY A 200 -10.23 -10.51 -6.93
N CYS A 201 -10.77 -9.61 -6.10
CA CYS A 201 -12.10 -9.00 -6.28
C CYS A 201 -12.20 -8.23 -7.60
N ASN A 202 -13.34 -8.34 -8.28
CA ASN A 202 -13.62 -7.59 -9.51
C ASN A 202 -15.04 -7.02 -9.61
N LYS A 203 -15.72 -6.81 -8.47
CA LYS A 203 -17.13 -6.40 -8.44
C LYS A 203 -17.45 -5.15 -9.27
N TYR A 204 -16.47 -4.25 -9.44
CA TYR A 204 -16.61 -2.98 -10.16
C TYR A 204 -15.74 -2.90 -11.41
N GLY A 205 -15.08 -3.99 -11.82
CA GLY A 205 -14.16 -3.97 -12.96
C GLY A 205 -12.73 -3.52 -12.61
N GLN A 206 -12.36 -3.48 -11.33
CA GLN A 206 -11.04 -3.04 -10.86
C GLN A 206 -9.87 -3.88 -11.38
N LEU A 207 -10.13 -5.09 -11.90
CA LEU A 207 -9.09 -5.91 -12.54
C LEU A 207 -8.76 -5.46 -13.97
N GLY A 208 -9.60 -4.64 -14.62
CA GLY A 208 -9.36 -4.15 -15.97
C GLY A 208 -9.51 -5.20 -17.09
N LEU A 209 -10.21 -6.31 -16.83
CA LEU A 209 -10.28 -7.46 -17.74
C LEU A 209 -11.49 -7.43 -18.70
N GLY A 210 -12.25 -6.33 -18.73
CA GLY A 210 -13.44 -6.17 -19.57
C GLY A 210 -14.71 -6.80 -18.99
N ASP A 211 -14.65 -7.37 -17.79
CA ASP A 211 -15.79 -7.91 -17.06
C ASP A 211 -15.73 -7.59 -15.56
N THR A 212 -16.70 -8.11 -14.80
CA THR A 212 -16.79 -7.97 -13.33
C THR A 212 -16.66 -9.30 -12.59
N ASN A 213 -16.07 -10.32 -13.23
CA ASN A 213 -15.87 -11.62 -12.60
C ASN A 213 -14.58 -11.59 -11.78
N GLU A 214 -14.59 -12.12 -10.56
CA GLU A 214 -13.37 -12.29 -9.78
C GLU A 214 -12.36 -13.18 -10.51
N ARG A 215 -11.07 -12.98 -10.24
CA ARG A 215 -10.01 -13.86 -10.76
C ARG A 215 -9.23 -14.42 -9.60
N ARG A 216 -9.29 -15.73 -9.40
CA ARG A 216 -8.54 -16.39 -8.33
C ARG A 216 -7.07 -16.61 -8.67
N THR A 217 -6.62 -16.25 -9.88
CA THR A 217 -5.21 -16.37 -10.27
C THR A 217 -4.80 -15.13 -11.07
N PRO A 218 -3.52 -14.72 -11.00
CA PRO A 218 -2.97 -13.64 -11.82
C PRO A 218 -3.40 -13.74 -13.28
N SER A 219 -4.08 -12.71 -13.77
CA SER A 219 -4.62 -12.66 -15.13
C SER A 219 -4.03 -11.43 -15.84
N LEU A 220 -3.55 -11.63 -17.06
CA LEU A 220 -2.93 -10.57 -17.86
C LEU A 220 -3.99 -9.52 -18.27
N ILE A 221 -3.69 -8.25 -18.00
CA ILE A 221 -4.50 -7.12 -18.46
C ILE A 221 -4.12 -6.77 -19.90
N SER A 222 -5.11 -6.57 -20.77
CA SER A 222 -4.88 -5.94 -22.06
C SER A 222 -4.71 -4.44 -21.87
N PHE A 223 -3.51 -3.92 -22.16
CA PHE A 223 -3.16 -2.51 -21.94
C PHE A 223 -2.71 -1.86 -23.27
N PRO A 224 -3.02 -0.57 -23.53
CA PRO A 224 -2.52 0.13 -24.70
C PRO A 224 -0.98 0.16 -24.77
N ASP A 225 -0.43 0.33 -25.97
CA ASP A 225 1.02 0.43 -26.17
C ASP A 225 1.61 1.59 -25.35
N GLY A 226 2.80 1.37 -24.77
CA GLY A 226 3.52 2.36 -23.97
C GLY A 226 4.22 1.74 -22.77
N GLN A 227 5.18 2.45 -22.18
CA GLN A 227 5.88 1.99 -20.97
C GLN A 227 5.12 2.42 -19.72
N ILE A 228 4.86 1.47 -18.83
CA ILE A 228 4.20 1.71 -17.56
C ILE A 228 5.28 2.04 -16.53
N LYS A 229 5.13 3.24 -15.97
CA LYS A 229 6.00 3.78 -14.91
C LYS A 229 5.62 3.22 -13.56
N ASN A 230 4.32 3.21 -13.23
CA ASN A 230 3.84 2.78 -11.92
C ASN A 230 2.41 2.21 -11.96
N ILE A 231 2.08 1.37 -10.99
CA ILE A 231 0.75 0.82 -10.74
C ILE A 231 0.31 1.15 -9.32
N MET A 232 -0.98 1.40 -9.14
CA MET A 232 -1.57 1.66 -7.82
C MET A 232 -2.95 1.05 -7.74
N ALA A 233 -3.35 0.68 -6.53
CA ALA A 233 -4.65 0.07 -6.27
C ALA A 233 -5.33 0.77 -5.10
N GLY A 234 -6.51 1.33 -5.36
CA GLY A 234 -7.38 1.85 -4.33
C GLY A 234 -8.27 0.75 -3.76
N SER A 235 -9.25 1.09 -2.92
CA SER A 235 -10.15 0.08 -2.34
C SER A 235 -10.87 -0.78 -3.41
N PHE A 236 -11.42 -0.13 -4.45
CA PHE A 236 -12.18 -0.78 -5.53
C PHE A 236 -11.81 -0.28 -6.94
N HIS A 237 -10.62 0.27 -7.14
CA HIS A 237 -10.15 0.73 -8.44
C HIS A 237 -8.64 0.53 -8.59
N SER A 238 -8.18 0.51 -9.84
CA SER A 238 -6.76 0.42 -10.21
C SER A 238 -6.37 1.63 -11.04
N LEU A 239 -5.15 2.11 -10.85
CA LEU A 239 -4.54 3.21 -11.61
C LEU A 239 -3.21 2.77 -12.21
N PHE A 240 -2.93 3.30 -13.40
CA PHE A 240 -1.75 2.99 -14.17
C PHE A 240 -1.14 4.29 -14.67
N LEU A 241 0.08 4.60 -14.24
CA LEU A 241 0.84 5.76 -14.69
C LEU A 241 1.83 5.34 -15.77
N MET A 242 1.75 6.00 -16.90
CA MET A 242 2.65 5.80 -18.03
C MET A 242 3.89 6.69 -17.90
N GLU A 243 4.99 6.30 -18.55
CA GLU A 243 6.24 7.09 -18.57
C GLU A 243 6.09 8.44 -19.28
N ASP A 244 5.10 8.58 -20.16
CA ASP A 244 4.75 9.85 -20.82
C ASP A 244 3.83 10.75 -19.97
N GLY A 245 3.50 10.32 -18.75
CA GLY A 245 2.67 11.08 -17.81
C GLY A 245 1.16 10.95 -18.05
N GLN A 246 0.73 10.02 -18.91
CA GLN A 246 -0.68 9.66 -19.03
C GLN A 246 -1.14 8.76 -17.87
N ILE A 247 -2.39 8.93 -17.45
CA ILE A 247 -3.02 8.06 -16.45
C ILE A 247 -4.14 7.25 -17.09
N PHE A 248 -4.20 5.98 -16.76
CA PHE A 248 -5.35 5.12 -17.01
C PHE A 248 -5.92 4.61 -15.70
N GLY A 249 -7.24 4.40 -15.65
CA GLY A 249 -7.92 3.82 -14.50
C GLY A 249 -8.99 2.81 -14.89
N CYS A 250 -9.28 1.88 -13.99
CA CYS A 250 -10.43 0.98 -14.07
C CYS A 250 -10.98 0.70 -12.66
N GLY A 251 -12.22 0.20 -12.59
CA GLY A 251 -12.94 -0.02 -11.34
C GLY A 251 -13.80 1.17 -10.92
N TYR A 252 -14.16 1.16 -9.64
CA TYR A 252 -15.16 2.03 -9.06
C TYR A 252 -14.83 3.52 -9.23
N GLY A 253 -15.79 4.28 -9.76
CA GLY A 253 -15.69 5.73 -9.91
C GLY A 253 -14.69 6.21 -10.96
N GLN A 254 -14.18 5.31 -11.81
CA GLN A 254 -13.32 5.67 -12.94
C GLN A 254 -14.20 5.86 -14.19
N PRO A 255 -14.21 7.05 -14.81
CA PRO A 255 -15.16 7.37 -15.88
C PRO A 255 -14.91 6.51 -17.13
N PRO A 256 -15.95 5.93 -17.75
CA PRO A 256 -15.82 5.23 -19.01
C PRO A 256 -15.73 6.21 -20.17
N ILE A 257 -15.03 5.83 -21.25
CA ILE A 257 -15.17 6.48 -22.56
C ILE A 257 -16.54 6.04 -23.12
N ASN A 258 -17.57 6.87 -22.93
CA ASN A 258 -18.88 6.85 -23.61
C ASN A 258 -20.12 6.21 -22.93
N ASP A 259 -20.28 6.18 -21.61
CA ASP A 259 -21.64 5.94 -21.07
C ASP A 259 -21.91 6.53 -19.68
N ASN A 260 -23.19 6.79 -19.44
CA ASN A 260 -23.76 7.28 -18.19
C ASN A 260 -23.47 6.30 -17.03
N GLU A 261 -22.81 6.78 -15.98
CA GLU A 261 -22.79 6.19 -14.63
C GLU A 261 -22.28 4.74 -14.45
N GLN A 262 -21.43 4.20 -15.34
CA GLN A 262 -20.85 2.86 -15.15
C GLN A 262 -19.34 2.87 -14.87
N ASP A 263 -18.89 2.01 -13.96
CA ASP A 263 -17.48 1.83 -13.64
C ASP A 263 -16.69 1.28 -14.84
N ALA A 264 -15.48 1.80 -15.07
CA ALA A 264 -14.61 1.37 -16.17
C ALA A 264 -14.10 -0.06 -15.97
N LYS A 265 -14.44 -0.98 -16.88
CA LYS A 265 -14.06 -2.41 -16.79
C LYS A 265 -12.75 -2.74 -17.50
N VAL A 266 -12.19 -1.80 -18.23
CA VAL A 266 -10.88 -1.86 -18.90
C VAL A 266 -10.08 -0.61 -18.55
N PRO A 267 -8.74 -0.64 -18.61
CA PRO A 267 -7.93 0.55 -18.44
C PRO A 267 -8.40 1.68 -19.37
N THR A 268 -8.90 2.76 -18.79
CA THR A 268 -9.50 3.87 -19.51
C THR A 268 -8.73 5.14 -19.20
N LYS A 269 -8.40 5.92 -20.23
CA LYS A 269 -7.59 7.13 -20.07
C LYS A 269 -8.34 8.15 -19.19
N ILE A 270 -7.66 8.64 -18.15
CA ILE A 270 -8.12 9.74 -17.31
C ILE A 270 -7.63 11.05 -17.96
N PRO A 271 -8.47 12.10 -18.08
CA PRO A 271 -8.12 13.34 -18.77
C PRO A 271 -7.20 14.25 -17.92
N ILE A 272 -6.12 13.68 -17.40
CA ILE A 272 -5.02 14.37 -16.72
C ILE A 272 -3.74 13.95 -17.44
N GLU A 273 -2.94 14.93 -17.85
CA GLU A 273 -1.73 14.74 -18.65
C GLU A 273 -0.50 15.22 -17.88
N ASN A 274 0.70 14.86 -18.33
CA ASN A 274 1.97 15.29 -17.74
C ASN A 274 2.10 14.96 -16.24
N CYS A 275 1.48 13.86 -15.80
CA CYS A 275 1.51 13.42 -14.42
C CYS A 275 2.89 12.88 -14.06
N GLN A 276 3.46 13.35 -12.95
CA GLN A 276 4.72 12.84 -12.44
C GLN A 276 4.53 11.72 -11.41
N SER A 277 3.47 11.80 -10.61
CA SER A 277 3.14 10.83 -9.56
C SER A 277 1.63 10.76 -9.33
N MET A 278 1.20 9.63 -8.77
CA MET A 278 -0.17 9.39 -8.31
C MET A 278 -0.15 8.91 -6.87
N ALA A 279 -1.31 8.89 -6.21
CA ALA A 279 -1.50 8.20 -4.94
C ALA A 279 -2.96 7.75 -4.80
N CYS A 280 -3.18 6.61 -4.16
CA CYS A 280 -4.50 6.19 -3.69
C CYS A 280 -4.31 5.34 -2.42
N THR A 281 -5.39 5.11 -1.69
CA THR A 281 -5.37 4.25 -0.50
C THR A 281 -6.24 3.02 -0.73
N ASN A 282 -5.83 1.90 -0.15
CA ASN A 282 -6.58 0.63 -0.16
C ASN A 282 -7.93 0.70 0.61
N TYR A 283 -8.22 1.82 1.29
CA TYR A 283 -9.47 2.04 2.03
C TYR A 283 -10.46 2.97 1.36
N LEU A 284 -9.96 4.01 0.69
CA LEU A 284 -10.81 5.05 0.11
C LEU A 284 -11.00 4.84 -1.38
N HIS A 285 -12.03 5.49 -1.91
CA HIS A 285 -12.30 5.57 -3.33
C HIS A 285 -11.80 6.89 -3.93
N ILE A 286 -10.73 7.45 -3.35
CA ILE A 286 -10.12 8.70 -3.77
C ILE A 286 -8.75 8.41 -4.37
N SER A 287 -8.42 9.18 -5.38
CA SER A 287 -7.17 9.16 -6.11
C SER A 287 -6.62 10.58 -6.17
N PHE A 288 -5.29 10.68 -6.12
CA PHE A 288 -4.55 11.91 -6.27
C PHE A 288 -3.56 11.79 -7.42
N ALA A 289 -3.32 12.89 -8.11
CA ALA A 289 -2.22 13.02 -9.06
C ALA A 289 -1.52 14.35 -8.87
N LEU A 290 -0.23 14.37 -9.17
CA LEU A 290 0.60 15.57 -9.20
C LEU A 290 1.24 15.64 -10.59
N ASP A 291 1.09 16.77 -11.27
CA ASP A 291 1.74 17.01 -12.55
C ASP A 291 3.16 17.59 -12.39
N HIS A 292 3.90 17.64 -13.50
CA HIS A 292 5.23 18.25 -13.57
C HIS A 292 5.24 19.77 -13.33
N SER A 293 4.07 20.42 -13.32
CA SER A 293 3.91 21.85 -13.00
C SER A 293 3.55 22.09 -11.54
N SER A 294 3.57 21.03 -10.72
CA SER A 294 3.16 21.03 -9.31
C SER A 294 1.67 21.30 -9.06
N HIS A 295 0.81 21.10 -10.06
CA HIS A 295 -0.63 21.08 -9.83
C HIS A 295 -1.06 19.73 -9.28
N TYR A 296 -1.90 19.78 -8.25
CA TYR A 296 -2.54 18.60 -7.68
C TYR A 296 -3.91 18.38 -8.29
N TYR A 297 -4.30 17.12 -8.38
CA TYR A 297 -5.61 16.68 -8.82
C TYR A 297 -6.14 15.66 -7.81
N GLU A 298 -7.42 15.77 -7.49
CA GLU A 298 -8.14 14.81 -6.66
C GLU A 298 -9.41 14.38 -7.41
N TRP A 299 -9.68 13.08 -7.44
CA TRP A 299 -10.95 12.56 -7.95
C TRP A 299 -11.36 11.31 -7.20
N GLY A 300 -12.65 10.98 -7.28
CA GLY A 300 -13.22 9.82 -6.60
C GLY A 300 -14.49 10.15 -5.83
N LYS A 301 -14.89 9.23 -4.94
CA LYS A 301 -16.15 9.35 -4.19
C LYS A 301 -15.89 9.38 -2.68
N LEU A 302 -16.34 10.46 -2.03
CA LEU A 302 -16.35 10.60 -0.58
C LEU A 302 -17.79 10.57 -0.09
N ASN A 303 -18.17 9.62 0.77
CA ASN A 303 -19.45 9.61 1.50
C ASN A 303 -20.70 9.94 0.65
N ASN A 304 -20.89 9.25 -0.48
CA ASN A 304 -22.02 9.45 -1.40
C ASN A 304 -22.08 10.80 -2.13
N GLN A 305 -21.06 11.64 -2.04
CA GLN A 305 -20.89 12.79 -2.91
C GLN A 305 -19.78 12.51 -3.94
N LEU A 306 -20.13 12.62 -5.22
CA LEU A 306 -19.15 12.66 -6.32
C LEU A 306 -18.42 13.99 -6.23
N ASN A 307 -17.16 13.99 -5.79
CA ASN A 307 -16.28 15.13 -5.98
C ASN A 307 -15.66 15.00 -7.37
N ASN A 308 -16.39 15.43 -8.40
CA ASN A 308 -15.86 15.62 -9.76
C ASN A 308 -15.03 16.92 -9.88
N LYS A 309 -14.49 17.43 -8.77
CA LYS A 309 -13.75 18.69 -8.77
C LYS A 309 -12.27 18.39 -8.83
N LEU A 310 -11.72 18.50 -10.05
CA LEU A 310 -10.31 18.77 -10.29
C LEU A 310 -9.99 20.11 -9.61
N PHE A 311 -9.61 20.09 -8.34
CA PHE A 311 -9.10 21.27 -7.67
C PHE A 311 -7.62 21.42 -8.03
N SER A 312 -7.30 22.37 -8.89
CA SER A 312 -5.95 22.94 -8.94
C SER A 312 -5.78 23.84 -7.72
N PHE A 313 -4.84 23.52 -6.84
CA PHE A 313 -4.30 24.48 -5.85
C PHE A 313 -2.99 25.06 -6.37
#